data_AF-A0A2U0SUJ2-F1
#
_entry.id   AF-A0A2U0SUJ2-F1
#
_cell.length_a   1.000
_cell.length_b   1.000
_cell.length_c   1.000
_cell.angle_alpha   90.00
_cell.angle_beta   90.00
_cell.angle_gamma   90.00
#
_symmetry.space_group_name_H-M   'P 1'
#
loop_
_entity.id
_entity.type
_entity.pdbx_description
1 polymer ?
#
loop_
_entity_poly.entity_id
_entity_poly.type
_entity_poly.pdbx_seq_one_letter_code
_entity_poly.pdbx_strand_id
1 'polypeptide(L)'
;MNEIDDLKQLRLQEEKRFINNEFIEALAKQLIDGLVKWSNEEIFEPRGGELSFEMTLGPPNAGVSISPSRPLFPRMEFRTSLISDIYADAFSFPIVCRRIGMETDTLKHFNKTEEFLDCRVRFTDPLPQLYEPNVTELFRPACSAFIELLGGPSDDDRQLQPNDVRCRFIMFELMLVWTFFHELGHVAQGHYLMHSGGNSKVRDDSFFEIDDAVGDLKNSANMNSASQDATKVVPPDLPAQARELMADAEAMDLTLKYLIKDRGLNFNVWYLLVCSIGCMFQRFYSSYPDNLDISPGRHPHPLIRDESSLLLGNNWVADFLLASKNIKNRDEANIPLTYLSVRASLMTGLFRAHRIERHENPEVLPSYMGLLRDGGEQRRAYFSVIVPEIERQLPIAVSQHLIKQNSLEYWFQFFKASANREDSPDSKNTGPA
;
A
#
# COMPACT_ATOMS: atom_id res chain seq x y z
N MET A 1 -18.67 -11.86 -5.13
CA MET A 1 -17.23 -11.89 -5.49
C MET A 1 -17.12 -11.44 -6.93
N ASN A 2 -16.44 -10.32 -7.19
CA ASN A 2 -16.20 -9.86 -8.56
C ASN A 2 -14.95 -10.53 -9.15
N GLU A 3 -15.15 -11.26 -10.25
CA GLU A 3 -14.10 -11.92 -11.02
C GLU A 3 -13.32 -10.94 -11.92
N ILE A 4 -12.14 -11.36 -12.37
CA ILE A 4 -11.31 -10.57 -13.29
C ILE A 4 -11.89 -10.70 -14.70
N ASP A 5 -12.03 -9.57 -15.40
CA ASP A 5 -12.47 -9.51 -16.79
C ASP A 5 -11.38 -10.07 -17.75
N ASP A 6 -11.75 -11.04 -18.61
CA ASP A 6 -10.85 -11.71 -19.56
C ASP A 6 -10.17 -10.73 -20.54
N LEU A 7 -10.85 -9.67 -20.96
CA LEU A 7 -10.28 -8.65 -21.84
C LEU A 7 -9.25 -7.79 -21.08
N LYS A 8 -9.49 -7.55 -19.79
CA LYS A 8 -8.54 -6.85 -18.92
C LYS A 8 -7.32 -7.72 -18.64
N GLN A 9 -7.49 -9.02 -18.39
CA GLN A 9 -6.40 -10.00 -18.32
C GLN A 9 -5.51 -9.95 -19.58
N LEU A 10 -6.13 -9.96 -20.76
CA LEU A 10 -5.38 -9.88 -22.02
C LEU A 10 -4.62 -8.55 -22.13
N ARG A 11 -5.24 -7.42 -21.77
CA ARG A 11 -4.58 -6.11 -21.77
C ARG A 11 -3.37 -6.09 -20.83
N LEU A 12 -3.48 -6.68 -19.64
CA LEU A 12 -2.37 -6.79 -18.69
C LEU A 12 -1.20 -7.59 -19.26
N GLN A 13 -1.48 -8.65 -20.02
CA GLN A 13 -0.45 -9.44 -20.69
C GLN A 13 0.22 -8.65 -21.83
N GLU A 14 -0.54 -7.86 -22.59
CA GLU A 14 0.01 -6.99 -23.63
C GLU A 14 0.86 -5.85 -23.05
N GLU A 15 0.43 -5.20 -21.96
CA GLU A 15 1.20 -4.15 -21.26
C GLU A 15 2.61 -4.64 -20.89
N LYS A 16 2.72 -5.88 -20.41
CA LYS A 16 4.01 -6.49 -20.03
C LYS A 16 4.99 -6.63 -21.20
N ARG A 17 4.51 -6.67 -22.45
CA ARG A 17 5.39 -6.72 -23.63
C ARG A 17 6.14 -5.41 -23.89
N PHE A 18 5.62 -4.30 -23.37
CA PHE A 18 6.25 -2.98 -23.50
C PHE A 18 7.17 -2.63 -22.32
N ILE A 19 7.32 -3.54 -21.35
CA ILE A 19 8.18 -3.37 -20.18
C ILE A 19 9.50 -4.11 -20.41
N ASN A 20 10.61 -3.38 -20.43
CA ASN A 20 11.94 -3.98 -20.46
C ASN A 20 12.31 -4.46 -19.04
N ASN A 21 12.14 -5.76 -18.78
CA ASN A 21 12.39 -6.34 -17.45
C ASN A 21 13.84 -6.13 -16.96
N GLU A 22 14.85 -6.25 -17.83
CA GLU A 22 16.25 -6.05 -17.43
C GLU A 22 16.48 -4.63 -16.91
N PHE A 23 15.92 -3.63 -17.59
CA PHE A 23 15.98 -2.24 -17.17
C PHE A 23 15.27 -2.00 -15.83
N ILE A 24 14.08 -2.59 -15.64
CA ILE A 24 13.29 -2.42 -14.41
C ILE A 24 13.93 -3.11 -13.21
N GLU A 25 14.42 -4.34 -13.41
CA GLU A 25 15.13 -5.07 -12.37
C GLU A 25 16.41 -4.35 -11.97
N ALA A 26 17.17 -3.79 -12.92
CA ALA A 26 18.36 -3.02 -12.64
C ALA A 26 18.08 -1.72 -11.87
N LEU A 27 16.97 -1.02 -12.16
CA LEU A 27 16.54 0.16 -11.41
C LEU A 27 16.06 -0.21 -9.99
N ALA A 28 15.21 -1.23 -9.88
CA ALA A 28 14.72 -1.72 -8.59
C ALA A 28 15.88 -2.16 -7.69
N LYS A 29 16.85 -2.90 -8.25
CA LYS A 29 18.03 -3.36 -7.52
C LYS A 29 18.83 -2.21 -6.94
N GLN A 30 19.10 -1.15 -7.71
CA GLN A 30 19.85 0.01 -7.20
C GLN A 30 19.14 0.70 -6.03
N LEU A 31 17.81 0.83 -6.11
CA LEU A 31 17.01 1.40 -5.03
C LEU A 31 17.07 0.51 -3.78
N ILE A 32 16.81 -0.78 -3.94
CA ILE A 32 16.77 -1.74 -2.83
C ILE A 32 18.15 -1.93 -2.20
N ASP A 33 19.23 -1.98 -2.98
CA ASP A 33 20.59 -2.05 -2.45
C ASP A 33 20.90 -0.84 -1.54
N GLY A 34 20.37 0.35 -1.88
CA GLY A 34 20.42 1.54 -1.03
C GLY A 34 19.66 1.39 0.29
N LEU A 35 18.45 0.81 0.24
CA LEU A 35 17.64 0.54 1.42
C LEU A 35 18.26 -0.54 2.32
N VAL A 36 18.81 -1.61 1.74
CA VAL A 36 19.53 -2.69 2.44
C VAL A 36 20.75 -2.12 3.14
N LYS A 37 21.54 -1.30 2.44
CA LYS A 37 22.70 -0.62 3.02
C LYS A 37 22.29 0.22 4.23
N TRP A 38 21.25 1.05 4.09
CA TRP A 38 20.73 1.85 5.21
C TRP A 38 20.27 0.98 6.38
N SER A 39 19.51 -0.10 6.13
CA SER A 39 19.06 -1.02 7.16
C SER A 39 20.23 -1.67 7.89
N ASN A 40 21.28 -2.08 7.18
CA ASN A 40 22.49 -2.65 7.77
C ASN A 40 23.22 -1.65 8.66
N GLU A 41 23.49 -0.44 8.15
CA GLU A 41 24.20 0.62 8.87
C GLU A 41 23.45 1.05 10.14
N GLU A 42 22.13 1.22 10.07
CA GLU A 42 21.33 1.78 11.17
C GLU A 42 20.80 0.72 12.15
N ILE A 43 20.56 -0.51 11.69
CA ILE A 43 19.83 -1.53 12.46
C ILE A 43 20.72 -2.73 12.77
N PHE A 44 21.29 -3.39 11.76
CA PHE A 44 21.86 -4.73 11.94
C PHE A 44 23.34 -4.74 12.35
N GLU A 45 24.20 -3.99 11.66
CA GLU A 45 25.65 -3.96 11.93
C GLU A 45 25.99 -3.52 13.37
N PRO A 46 25.34 -2.49 13.96
CA PRO A 46 25.61 -2.10 15.35
C PRO A 46 25.31 -3.20 16.37
N ARG A 47 24.56 -4.23 15.96
CA ARG A 47 24.16 -5.39 16.78
C ARG A 47 24.90 -6.66 16.39
N GLY A 48 25.87 -6.59 15.47
CA GLY A 48 26.63 -7.73 14.95
C GLY A 48 25.80 -8.63 14.00
N GLY A 49 24.78 -8.07 13.37
CA GLY A 49 23.94 -8.75 12.38
C GLY A 49 24.16 -8.24 10.96
N GLU A 50 23.40 -8.81 10.02
CA GLU A 50 23.39 -8.44 8.60
C GLU A 50 22.05 -8.85 7.96
N LEU A 51 21.35 -7.88 7.38
CA LEU A 51 20.24 -8.11 6.47
C LEU A 51 20.79 -8.48 5.08
N SER A 52 20.36 -9.63 4.59
CA SER A 52 20.58 -10.06 3.21
C SER A 52 19.32 -9.86 2.37
N PHE A 53 19.50 -9.54 1.08
CA PHE A 53 18.41 -9.35 0.14
C PHE A 53 18.68 -10.08 -1.18
N GLU A 54 17.65 -10.75 -1.70
CA GLU A 54 17.72 -11.47 -2.97
C GLU A 54 16.53 -11.15 -3.88
N MET A 55 16.80 -11.08 -5.19
CA MET A 55 15.75 -11.06 -6.22
C MET A 55 15.62 -12.46 -6.80
N THR A 56 14.47 -13.10 -6.62
CA THR A 56 14.25 -14.51 -6.99
C THR A 56 13.21 -14.65 -8.12
N LEU A 57 13.20 -15.80 -8.78
CA LEU A 57 12.17 -16.12 -9.78
C LEU A 57 10.97 -16.77 -9.10
N GLY A 58 9.76 -16.47 -9.58
CA GLY A 58 8.53 -17.10 -9.11
C GLY A 58 7.28 -16.26 -9.36
N PRO A 59 6.09 -16.70 -8.91
CA PRO A 59 4.87 -15.89 -8.90
C PRO A 59 5.02 -14.62 -8.06
N PRO A 60 4.37 -13.48 -8.36
CA PRO A 60 4.57 -12.22 -7.63
C PRO A 60 4.46 -12.37 -6.11
N ASN A 61 5.53 -12.06 -5.37
CA ASN A 61 5.56 -12.09 -3.92
C ASN A 61 6.75 -11.28 -3.37
N ALA A 62 6.61 -10.80 -2.14
CA ALA A 62 7.67 -10.28 -1.29
C ALA A 62 7.63 -11.05 0.03
N GLY A 63 8.77 -11.15 0.70
CA GLY A 63 8.81 -11.79 2.00
C GLY A 63 10.11 -11.61 2.75
N VAL A 64 10.09 -12.05 4.00
CA VAL A 64 11.26 -12.14 4.86
C VAL A 64 11.29 -13.45 5.62
N SER A 65 12.46 -14.08 5.63
CA SER A 65 12.76 -15.26 6.43
C SER A 65 13.70 -14.91 7.58
N ILE A 66 13.34 -15.35 8.79
CA ILE A 66 14.09 -15.14 10.01
C ILE A 66 14.34 -16.49 10.66
N SER A 67 15.61 -16.82 10.93
CA SER A 67 15.93 -17.96 11.77
C SER A 67 15.87 -17.54 13.24
N PRO A 68 15.07 -18.18 14.12
CA PRO A 68 15.05 -17.85 15.55
C PRO A 68 16.42 -18.02 16.23
N SER A 69 17.31 -18.83 15.64
CA SER A 69 18.69 -19.02 16.11
C SER A 69 19.64 -17.89 15.72
N ARG A 70 19.28 -17.09 14.71
CA ARG A 70 20.05 -15.98 14.15
C ARG A 70 19.12 -14.81 13.77
N PRO A 71 18.39 -14.22 14.73
CA PRO A 71 17.34 -13.24 14.43
C PRO A 71 17.87 -11.92 13.84
N LEU A 72 19.17 -11.65 14.01
CA LEU A 72 19.86 -10.48 13.45
C LEU A 72 20.44 -10.76 12.04
N PHE A 73 20.16 -11.91 11.45
CA PHE A 73 20.54 -12.27 10.08
C PHE A 73 19.32 -12.60 9.22
N PRO A 74 18.35 -11.66 9.07
CA PRO A 74 17.19 -11.87 8.23
C PRO A 74 17.58 -11.98 6.75
N ARG A 75 16.79 -12.73 6.00
CA ARG A 75 16.86 -12.80 4.53
C ARG A 75 15.56 -12.30 3.95
N MET A 76 15.62 -11.15 3.28
CA MET A 76 14.49 -10.60 2.53
C MET A 76 14.57 -11.04 1.07
N GLU A 77 13.42 -11.27 0.44
CA GLU A 77 13.35 -11.55 -0.98
C GLU A 77 12.20 -10.84 -1.67
N PHE A 78 12.45 -10.30 -2.86
CA PHE A 78 11.39 -9.92 -3.81
C PHE A 78 11.46 -10.82 -5.03
N ARG A 79 10.31 -11.38 -5.44
CA ARG A 79 10.25 -12.09 -6.71
C ARG A 79 10.24 -11.08 -7.86
N THR A 80 11.02 -11.32 -8.92
CA THR A 80 11.16 -10.37 -10.04
C THR A 80 9.83 -10.05 -10.73
N SER A 81 8.91 -11.01 -10.72
CA SER A 81 7.54 -10.83 -11.20
C SER A 81 6.76 -9.78 -10.41
N LEU A 82 6.98 -9.64 -9.09
CA LEU A 82 6.38 -8.56 -8.29
C LEU A 82 6.93 -7.20 -8.72
N ILE A 83 8.22 -7.09 -8.97
CA ILE A 83 8.85 -5.84 -9.41
C ILE A 83 8.29 -5.41 -10.78
N SER A 84 8.16 -6.36 -11.71
CA SER A 84 7.54 -6.13 -13.02
C SER A 84 6.08 -5.68 -12.88
N ASP A 85 5.34 -6.30 -11.96
CA ASP A 85 3.96 -5.98 -11.63
C ASP A 85 3.78 -4.59 -11.00
N ILE A 86 4.64 -4.22 -10.05
CA ILE A 86 4.68 -2.88 -9.44
C ILE A 86 4.97 -1.84 -10.52
N TYR A 87 5.94 -2.10 -11.40
CA TYR A 87 6.23 -1.19 -12.50
C TYR A 87 5.08 -1.06 -13.49
N ALA A 88 4.37 -2.15 -13.78
CA ALA A 88 3.18 -2.11 -14.63
C ALA A 88 2.07 -1.24 -14.02
N ASP A 89 1.90 -1.22 -12.69
CA ASP A 89 1.02 -0.26 -12.02
C ASP A 89 1.48 1.16 -12.19
N ALA A 90 2.72 1.43 -11.84
CA ALA A 90 3.29 2.76 -11.95
C ALA A 90 3.25 3.29 -13.40
N PHE A 91 3.41 2.42 -14.39
CA PHE A 91 3.30 2.77 -15.81
C PHE A 91 1.88 3.14 -16.23
N SER A 92 0.90 2.32 -15.87
CA SER A 92 -0.49 2.48 -16.33
C SER A 92 -1.26 3.52 -15.52
N PHE A 93 -0.92 3.74 -14.25
CA PHE A 93 -1.62 4.65 -13.35
C PHE A 93 -1.82 6.08 -13.91
N PRO A 94 -0.79 6.80 -14.37
CA PRO A 94 -0.97 8.15 -14.90
C PRO A 94 -1.87 8.21 -16.15
N ILE A 95 -1.78 7.19 -17.01
CA ILE A 95 -2.59 7.06 -18.22
C ILE A 95 -4.07 6.88 -17.85
N VAL A 96 -4.35 5.99 -16.90
CA VAL A 96 -5.71 5.72 -16.41
C VAL A 96 -6.27 6.94 -15.68
N CYS A 97 -5.47 7.64 -14.87
CA CYS A 97 -5.91 8.86 -14.18
C CYS A 97 -6.35 9.94 -15.18
N ARG A 98 -5.52 10.20 -16.20
CA ARG A 98 -5.86 11.13 -17.28
C ARG A 98 -7.15 10.74 -17.97
N ARG A 99 -7.29 9.46 -18.32
CA ARG A 99 -8.48 8.94 -18.96
C ARG A 99 -9.74 9.17 -18.12
N ILE A 100 -9.68 8.88 -16.81
CA ILE A 100 -10.77 9.19 -15.88
C ILE A 100 -11.10 10.69 -15.91
N GLY A 101 -10.09 11.56 -15.83
CA GLY A 101 -10.31 13.01 -15.85
C GLY A 101 -10.87 13.57 -17.17
N MET A 102 -10.62 12.91 -18.30
CA MET A 102 -11.11 13.30 -19.61
C MET A 102 -12.50 12.72 -19.91
N GLU A 103 -12.73 11.46 -19.54
CA GLU A 103 -13.94 10.71 -19.88
C GLU A 103 -15.05 10.86 -18.83
N THR A 104 -14.76 11.38 -17.63
CA THR A 104 -15.75 11.55 -16.56
C THR A 104 -15.70 12.93 -15.92
N ASP A 105 -16.79 13.31 -15.24
CA ASP A 105 -16.84 14.51 -14.40
C ASP A 105 -16.53 14.21 -12.92
N THR A 106 -16.08 13.00 -12.59
CA THR A 106 -15.88 12.55 -11.20
C THR A 106 -14.97 13.50 -10.41
N LEU A 107 -13.83 13.89 -10.98
CA LEU A 107 -12.89 14.80 -10.32
C LEU A 107 -13.42 16.23 -10.21
N LYS A 108 -14.23 16.67 -11.20
CA LYS A 108 -14.88 17.99 -11.16
C LYS A 108 -15.95 18.03 -10.08
N HIS A 109 -16.73 16.97 -9.91
CA HIS A 109 -17.72 16.85 -8.85
C HIS A 109 -17.06 16.79 -7.47
N PHE A 110 -16.01 15.95 -7.32
CA PHE A 110 -15.23 15.86 -6.08
C PHE A 110 -14.66 17.23 -5.65
N ASN A 111 -14.11 18.00 -6.58
CA ASN A 111 -13.60 19.34 -6.30
C ASN A 111 -14.69 20.38 -5.95
N LYS A 112 -15.97 20.07 -6.20
CA LYS A 112 -17.13 20.92 -5.89
C LYS A 112 -17.85 20.48 -4.60
N THR A 113 -17.43 19.40 -3.95
CA THR A 113 -17.98 18.98 -2.66
C THR A 113 -17.80 20.09 -1.63
N GLU A 114 -18.87 20.43 -0.90
CA GLU A 114 -18.93 21.59 0.02
C GLU A 114 -17.76 21.61 1.01
N GLU A 115 -17.43 20.44 1.57
CA GLU A 115 -16.31 20.23 2.50
C GLU A 115 -14.94 20.66 1.94
N PHE A 116 -14.76 20.61 0.62
CA PHE A 116 -13.47 20.85 -0.04
C PHE A 116 -13.42 22.17 -0.81
N LEU A 117 -14.46 23.00 -0.78
CA LEU A 117 -14.50 24.28 -1.51
C LEU A 117 -13.39 25.25 -1.06
N ASP A 118 -13.07 25.25 0.24
CA ASP A 118 -12.04 26.10 0.84
C ASP A 118 -10.69 25.39 1.03
N CYS A 119 -10.53 24.18 0.50
CA CYS A 119 -9.28 23.45 0.58
C CYS A 119 -8.18 24.20 -0.20
N ARG A 120 -7.09 24.54 0.48
CA ARG A 120 -5.94 25.25 -0.09
C ARG A 120 -5.07 24.37 -1.00
N VAL A 121 -5.18 23.06 -0.84
CA VAL A 121 -4.42 22.06 -1.61
C VAL A 121 -5.42 21.30 -2.48
N ARG A 122 -5.64 21.77 -3.70
CA ARG A 122 -6.55 21.15 -4.66
C ARG A 122 -5.86 20.85 -5.97
N PHE A 123 -6.15 19.69 -6.53
CA PHE A 123 -5.67 19.29 -7.85
C PHE A 123 -6.82 19.39 -8.85
N THR A 124 -6.71 20.33 -9.78
CA THR A 124 -7.66 20.46 -10.89
C THR A 124 -7.42 19.39 -11.94
N ASP A 125 -6.16 18.99 -12.12
CA ASP A 125 -5.76 17.95 -13.06
C ASP A 125 -5.80 16.56 -12.41
N PRO A 126 -5.91 15.47 -13.21
CA PRO A 126 -5.98 14.11 -12.67
C PRO A 126 -4.73 13.67 -11.91
N LEU A 127 -3.57 14.24 -12.27
CA LEU A 127 -2.30 14.07 -11.57
C LEU A 127 -1.93 15.38 -10.88
N PRO A 128 -1.21 15.32 -9.74
CA PRO A 128 -0.62 16.52 -9.17
C PRO A 128 0.44 17.10 -10.14
N GLN A 129 0.74 18.37 -9.99
CA GLN A 129 1.83 18.99 -10.76
C GLN A 129 3.17 18.47 -10.25
N LEU A 130 3.96 17.84 -11.13
CA LEU A 130 5.24 17.21 -10.77
C LEU A 130 6.41 17.87 -11.47
N TYR A 131 7.47 18.09 -10.70
CA TYR A 131 8.72 18.69 -11.16
C TYR A 131 9.86 17.69 -11.05
N GLU A 132 10.96 17.95 -11.74
CA GLU A 132 12.16 17.11 -11.71
C GLU A 132 12.68 16.84 -10.28
N PRO A 133 12.69 17.80 -9.34
CA PRO A 133 13.09 17.54 -7.95
C PRO A 133 12.17 16.60 -7.17
N ASN A 134 10.96 16.29 -7.68
CA ASN A 134 10.09 15.29 -7.07
C ASN A 134 10.53 13.85 -7.38
N VAL A 135 11.34 13.65 -8.43
CA VAL A 135 11.89 12.34 -8.77
C VAL A 135 13.20 12.15 -8.02
N THR A 136 13.37 11.00 -7.36
CA THR A 136 14.62 10.66 -6.67
C THR A 136 15.83 10.75 -7.62
N GLU A 137 16.96 11.15 -7.07
CA GLU A 137 18.22 11.31 -7.82
C GLU A 137 18.57 10.04 -8.60
N LEU A 138 18.27 8.87 -8.04
CA LEU A 138 18.52 7.58 -8.68
C LEU A 138 17.76 7.41 -10.01
N PHE A 139 16.50 7.87 -10.06
CA PHE A 139 15.62 7.68 -11.22
C PHE A 139 15.60 8.89 -12.16
N ARG A 140 16.12 10.04 -11.73
CA ARG A 140 16.12 11.27 -12.52
C ARG A 140 16.78 11.11 -13.90
N PRO A 141 17.95 10.47 -14.07
CA PRO A 141 18.55 10.30 -15.40
C PRO A 141 17.67 9.52 -16.37
N ALA A 142 17.07 8.43 -15.89
CA ALA A 142 16.13 7.64 -16.69
C ALA A 142 14.87 8.46 -17.01
N CYS A 143 14.28 9.11 -16.02
CA CYS A 143 13.11 9.96 -16.19
C CYS A 143 13.33 11.06 -17.24
N SER A 144 14.45 11.78 -17.16
CA SER A 144 14.79 12.85 -18.10
C SER A 144 15.00 12.30 -19.52
N ALA A 145 15.69 11.17 -19.68
CA ALA A 145 15.85 10.53 -20.98
C ALA A 145 14.49 10.15 -21.62
N PHE A 146 13.54 9.62 -20.83
CA PHE A 146 12.19 9.34 -21.33
C PHE A 146 11.45 10.62 -21.73
N ILE A 147 11.57 11.71 -20.96
CA ILE A 147 10.94 12.99 -21.27
C ILE A 147 11.54 13.60 -22.55
N GLU A 148 12.85 13.53 -22.73
CA GLU A 148 13.53 14.01 -23.94
C GLU A 148 13.09 13.24 -25.19
N LEU A 149 12.94 11.91 -25.09
CA LEU A 149 12.45 11.07 -26.19
C LEU A 149 11.01 11.39 -26.62
N LEU A 150 10.19 11.98 -25.74
CA LEU A 150 8.84 12.41 -26.07
C LEU A 150 8.81 13.68 -26.94
N GLY A 151 9.92 14.41 -27.05
CA GLY A 151 10.02 15.58 -27.96
C GLY A 151 9.32 16.85 -27.46
N GLY A 152 8.93 16.91 -26.18
CA GLY A 152 8.29 18.07 -25.55
C GLY A 152 6.76 17.94 -25.40
N PRO A 153 6.07 19.01 -24.93
CA PRO A 153 4.62 19.02 -24.82
C PRO A 153 3.99 18.90 -26.21
N SER A 154 3.05 17.97 -26.34
CA SER A 154 2.28 17.77 -27.56
C SER A 154 0.80 18.05 -27.29
N ASP A 155 0.15 18.69 -28.26
CA ASP A 155 -1.31 18.89 -28.26
C ASP A 155 -2.08 17.59 -28.55
N ASP A 156 -1.38 16.50 -28.86
CA ASP A 156 -1.99 15.18 -28.96
C ASP A 156 -2.22 14.61 -27.55
N ASP A 157 -3.47 14.65 -27.10
CA ASP A 157 -3.95 14.06 -25.85
C ASP A 157 -3.68 12.55 -25.73
N ARG A 158 -3.17 11.88 -26.76
CA ARG A 158 -2.75 10.47 -26.71
C ARG A 158 -1.28 10.30 -26.35
N GLN A 159 -0.47 11.35 -26.44
CA GLN A 159 0.94 11.30 -26.09
C GLN A 159 1.14 11.37 -24.57
N LEU A 160 2.20 10.71 -24.09
CA LEU A 160 2.61 10.82 -22.69
C LEU A 160 3.16 12.23 -22.44
N GLN A 161 2.74 12.84 -21.35
CA GLN A 161 3.21 14.15 -20.91
C GLN A 161 4.35 13.98 -19.89
N PRO A 162 5.21 14.99 -19.70
CA PRO A 162 6.30 14.90 -18.74
C PRO A 162 5.85 14.56 -17.31
N ASN A 163 4.68 15.04 -16.89
CA ASN A 163 4.10 14.71 -15.58
C ASN A 163 3.73 13.22 -15.47
N ASP A 164 3.29 12.57 -16.55
CA ASP A 164 2.98 11.14 -16.54
C ASP A 164 4.25 10.31 -16.30
N VAL A 165 5.33 10.68 -16.97
CA VAL A 165 6.64 10.03 -16.81
C VAL A 165 7.15 10.21 -15.38
N ARG A 166 7.08 11.42 -14.82
CA ARG A 166 7.47 11.67 -13.42
C ARG A 166 6.62 10.87 -12.44
N CYS A 167 5.30 10.88 -12.62
CA CYS A 167 4.36 10.12 -11.79
C CYS A 167 4.72 8.64 -11.77
N ARG A 168 5.01 8.06 -12.94
CA ARG A 168 5.47 6.67 -13.07
C ARG A 168 6.70 6.38 -12.23
N PHE A 169 7.76 7.18 -12.35
CA PHE A 169 8.99 6.91 -11.58
C PHE A 169 8.80 7.08 -10.08
N ILE A 170 8.04 8.11 -9.66
CA ILE A 170 7.73 8.33 -8.24
C ILE A 170 6.89 7.18 -7.68
N MET A 171 5.84 6.75 -8.36
CA MET A 171 5.02 5.65 -7.88
C MET A 171 5.79 4.34 -7.80
N PHE A 172 6.65 4.06 -8.79
CA PHE A 172 7.52 2.88 -8.79
C PHE A 172 8.46 2.87 -7.58
N GLU A 173 9.09 4.01 -7.29
CA GLU A 173 9.92 4.19 -6.09
C GLU A 173 9.12 3.94 -4.82
N LEU A 174 8.00 4.64 -4.63
CA LEU A 174 7.21 4.60 -3.40
C LEU A 174 6.64 3.20 -3.12
N MET A 175 6.20 2.48 -4.15
CA MET A 175 5.70 1.12 -4.00
C MET A 175 6.82 0.15 -3.58
N LEU A 176 8.03 0.27 -4.15
CA LEU A 176 9.17 -0.56 -3.76
C LEU A 176 9.67 -0.24 -2.36
N VAL A 177 9.80 1.05 -2.02
CA VAL A 177 10.23 1.52 -0.70
C VAL A 177 9.26 1.04 0.38
N TRP A 178 7.96 1.21 0.16
CA TRP A 178 6.94 0.77 1.10
C TRP A 178 6.96 -0.74 1.28
N THR A 179 7.02 -1.52 0.18
CA THR A 179 7.09 -2.99 0.25
C THR A 179 8.32 -3.44 1.03
N PHE A 180 9.47 -2.79 0.83
CA PHE A 180 10.69 -3.12 1.54
C PHE A 180 10.53 -2.85 3.04
N PHE A 181 9.97 -1.71 3.42
CA PHE A 181 9.78 -1.38 4.83
C PHE A 181 8.66 -2.19 5.51
N HIS A 182 7.66 -2.66 4.77
CA HIS A 182 6.66 -3.60 5.27
C HIS A 182 7.33 -4.91 5.73
N GLU A 183 8.12 -5.52 4.85
CA GLU A 183 8.86 -6.75 5.17
C GLU A 183 9.90 -6.53 6.27
N LEU A 184 10.62 -5.39 6.23
CA LEU A 184 11.52 -5.01 7.31
C LEU A 184 10.75 -4.84 8.64
N GLY A 185 9.52 -4.36 8.59
CA GLY A 185 8.63 -4.20 9.74
C GLY A 185 8.43 -5.50 10.50
N HIS A 186 8.20 -6.62 9.81
CA HIS A 186 8.10 -7.93 10.45
C HIS A 186 9.36 -8.31 11.25
N VAL A 187 10.54 -7.98 10.72
CA VAL A 187 11.82 -8.21 11.40
C VAL A 187 12.00 -7.25 12.57
N ALA A 188 11.83 -5.95 12.30
CA ALA A 188 12.08 -4.87 13.24
C ALA A 188 11.19 -5.00 14.48
N GLN A 189 9.96 -5.47 14.30
CA GLN A 189 8.98 -5.70 15.37
C GLN A 189 9.12 -7.05 16.07
N GLY A 190 9.98 -7.93 15.56
CA GLY A 190 10.20 -9.25 16.16
C GLY A 190 8.98 -10.17 16.05
N HIS A 191 8.25 -10.13 14.93
CA HIS A 191 7.03 -10.94 14.73
C HIS A 191 7.26 -12.45 14.87
N TYR A 192 8.46 -12.94 14.57
CA TYR A 192 8.87 -14.33 14.80
C TYR A 192 8.67 -14.79 16.26
N LEU A 193 8.71 -13.86 17.24
CA LEU A 193 8.50 -14.14 18.66
C LEU A 193 7.02 -14.25 19.07
N MET A 194 6.08 -13.90 18.19
CA MET A 194 4.66 -13.72 18.53
C MET A 194 3.75 -14.89 18.12
N HIS A 195 4.33 -15.98 17.62
CA HIS A 195 3.59 -17.18 17.25
C HIS A 195 2.99 -17.88 18.48
N SER A 196 1.66 -17.92 18.53
CA SER A 196 0.89 -18.57 19.61
C SER A 196 1.00 -20.09 19.51
N GLY A 197 1.85 -20.70 20.35
CA GLY A 197 1.69 -22.10 20.79
C GLY A 197 2.01 -23.20 19.76
N GLY A 198 3.25 -23.71 19.81
CA GLY A 198 3.60 -25.00 19.23
C GLY A 198 5.01 -25.40 19.63
N ASN A 199 5.14 -26.49 20.41
CA ASN A 199 6.42 -27.11 20.79
C ASN A 199 7.12 -27.76 19.58
N SER A 200 7.47 -26.97 18.56
CA SER A 200 8.24 -27.38 17.41
C SER A 200 9.36 -26.37 17.19
N LYS A 201 10.48 -26.63 17.86
CA LYS A 201 11.75 -25.91 17.70
C LYS A 201 12.24 -26.04 16.25
N VAL A 202 12.79 -24.94 15.73
CA VAL A 202 13.63 -24.85 14.51
C VAL A 202 12.89 -24.99 13.17
N ARG A 203 12.07 -24.00 12.81
CA ARG A 203 11.84 -23.66 11.40
C ARG A 203 12.14 -22.18 11.20
N ASP A 204 12.62 -21.84 10.01
CA ASP A 204 12.77 -20.44 9.62
C ASP A 204 11.36 -19.85 9.46
N ASP A 205 11.07 -18.80 10.23
CA ASP A 205 9.79 -18.11 10.13
C ASP A 205 9.84 -17.27 8.87
N SER A 206 8.94 -17.57 7.92
CA SER A 206 8.83 -16.84 6.66
C SER A 206 7.50 -16.12 6.61
N PHE A 207 7.57 -14.81 6.41
CA PHE A 207 6.42 -13.94 6.17
C PHE A 207 6.42 -13.63 4.68
N PHE A 208 5.31 -13.88 4.01
CA PHE A 208 5.14 -13.65 2.58
C PHE A 208 3.81 -12.93 2.34
N GLU A 209 3.80 -11.97 1.42
CA GLU A 209 2.57 -11.24 1.02
C GLU A 209 1.50 -12.18 0.43
N ILE A 210 1.91 -13.28 -0.21
CA ILE A 210 1.02 -14.36 -0.65
C ILE A 210 1.49 -15.68 -0.05
N ASP A 211 0.67 -16.31 0.81
CA ASP A 211 0.94 -17.67 1.31
C ASP A 211 0.81 -18.69 0.17
N ASP A 212 1.91 -19.38 -0.17
CA ASP A 212 1.92 -20.47 -1.17
C ASP A 212 0.96 -21.63 -0.80
N ALA A 213 0.51 -21.72 0.47
CA ALA A 213 -0.49 -22.69 0.94
C ALA A 213 -1.88 -22.52 0.32
N VAL A 214 -2.20 -21.35 -0.26
CA VAL A 214 -3.42 -21.15 -1.07
C VAL A 214 -3.27 -21.79 -2.47
N GLY A 215 -2.03 -22.07 -2.90
CA GLY A 215 -1.72 -22.82 -4.12
C GLY A 215 -2.19 -24.27 -4.09
N ASP A 216 -2.21 -24.91 -2.91
CA ASP A 216 -2.74 -26.26 -2.75
C ASP A 216 -4.27 -26.31 -2.81
N LEU A 217 -4.96 -25.20 -2.55
CA LEU A 217 -6.41 -25.10 -2.79
C LEU A 217 -6.73 -25.00 -4.29
N LYS A 218 -5.89 -24.35 -5.09
CA LYS A 218 -6.07 -24.27 -6.55
C LYS A 218 -5.74 -25.58 -7.28
N ASN A 219 -4.81 -26.38 -6.77
CA ASN A 219 -4.52 -27.71 -7.32
C ASN A 219 -5.64 -28.75 -7.04
N SER A 220 -6.63 -28.41 -6.20
CA SER A 220 -7.84 -29.24 -6.02
C SER A 220 -8.90 -29.04 -7.11
N ALA A 221 -8.76 -28.03 -7.98
CA ALA A 221 -9.71 -27.75 -9.06
C ALA A 221 -9.70 -28.80 -10.20
N ASN A 222 -8.77 -29.76 -10.18
CA ASN A 222 -8.69 -30.86 -11.15
C ASN A 222 -9.06 -32.24 -10.57
N MET A 223 -9.64 -32.32 -9.37
CA MET A 223 -10.27 -33.55 -8.91
C MET A 223 -11.78 -33.45 -9.07
N ASN A 224 -12.30 -34.24 -10.02
CA ASN A 224 -13.70 -34.56 -10.26
C ASN A 224 -14.62 -34.18 -9.10
N SER A 225 -15.36 -33.10 -9.30
CA SER A 225 -16.39 -32.54 -8.43
C SER A 225 -17.49 -33.56 -8.16
N ALA A 226 -17.32 -34.35 -7.09
CA ALA A 226 -18.36 -35.16 -6.47
C ALA A 226 -18.06 -35.47 -4.99
N SER A 227 -17.54 -34.50 -4.22
CA SER A 227 -17.67 -34.45 -2.73
C SER A 227 -16.89 -33.27 -2.15
N GLN A 228 -17.38 -32.04 -2.31
CA GLN A 228 -17.00 -30.96 -1.39
C GLN A 228 -18.06 -30.87 -0.29
N ASP A 229 -17.72 -31.43 0.87
CA ASP A 229 -18.42 -31.17 2.12
C ASP A 229 -18.28 -29.68 2.45
N ALA A 230 -19.40 -28.97 2.48
CA ALA A 230 -19.53 -27.54 2.75
C ALA A 230 -19.31 -27.16 4.24
N THR A 231 -18.45 -27.87 4.99
CA THR A 231 -18.42 -27.80 6.46
C THR A 231 -17.07 -27.49 7.11
N LYS A 232 -15.99 -27.21 6.37
CA LYS A 232 -14.74 -26.71 6.97
C LYS A 232 -14.64 -25.19 6.87
N VAL A 233 -15.29 -24.48 7.78
CA VAL A 233 -15.02 -23.06 8.04
C VAL A 233 -13.64 -22.97 8.70
N VAL A 234 -12.63 -22.50 7.98
CA VAL A 234 -11.31 -22.20 8.56
C VAL A 234 -11.46 -20.91 9.38
N PRO A 235 -11.15 -20.91 10.69
CA PRO A 235 -11.27 -19.71 11.51
C PRO A 235 -10.27 -18.63 11.06
N PRO A 236 -10.61 -17.34 11.18
CA PRO A 236 -9.72 -16.25 10.83
C PRO A 236 -8.46 -16.20 11.71
N ASP A 237 -7.31 -15.99 11.09
CA ASP A 237 -6.02 -15.79 11.78
C ASP A 237 -5.87 -14.32 12.22
N LEU A 238 -6.67 -13.93 13.22
CA LEU A 238 -6.65 -12.59 13.80
C LEU A 238 -5.25 -12.18 14.30
N PRO A 239 -4.47 -13.06 14.97
CA PRO A 239 -3.11 -12.71 15.36
C PRO A 239 -2.21 -12.35 14.18
N ALA A 240 -2.29 -13.08 13.06
CA ALA A 240 -1.53 -12.75 11.86
C ALA A 240 -1.96 -11.41 11.26
N GLN A 241 -3.27 -11.17 11.11
CA GLN A 241 -3.76 -9.89 10.60
C GLN A 241 -3.35 -8.70 11.46
N ALA A 242 -3.31 -8.87 12.79
CA ALA A 242 -2.81 -7.84 13.69
C ALA A 242 -1.32 -7.53 13.45
N ARG A 243 -0.50 -8.55 13.14
CA ARG A 243 0.91 -8.36 12.75
C ARG A 243 1.04 -7.65 11.41
N GLU A 244 0.22 -7.98 10.43
CA GLU A 244 0.22 -7.28 9.14
C GLU A 244 -0.09 -5.78 9.31
N LEU A 245 -1.10 -5.43 10.12
CA LEU A 245 -1.41 -4.01 10.39
C LEU A 245 -0.29 -3.27 11.14
N MET A 246 0.42 -3.95 12.05
CA MET A 246 1.60 -3.37 12.71
C MET A 246 2.76 -3.19 11.72
N ALA A 247 2.98 -4.14 10.81
CA ALA A 247 3.99 -4.02 9.77
C ALA A 247 3.67 -2.89 8.78
N ASP A 248 2.41 -2.72 8.40
CA ASP A 248 1.94 -1.59 7.59
C ASP A 248 2.21 -0.24 8.27
N ALA A 249 2.03 -0.16 9.59
CA ALA A 249 2.34 1.05 10.36
C ALA A 249 3.84 1.37 10.35
N GLU A 250 4.72 0.38 10.50
CA GLU A 250 6.16 0.59 10.39
C GLU A 250 6.56 0.98 8.96
N ALA A 251 5.97 0.34 7.95
CA ALA A 251 6.19 0.66 6.56
C ALA A 251 5.87 2.12 6.25
N MET A 252 4.73 2.61 6.75
CA MET A 252 4.33 4.02 6.62
C MET A 252 5.33 4.95 7.33
N ASP A 253 5.68 4.67 8.59
CA ASP A 253 6.62 5.50 9.37
C ASP A 253 8.00 5.60 8.71
N LEU A 254 8.56 4.48 8.26
CA LEU A 254 9.87 4.43 7.60
C LEU A 254 9.84 5.05 6.20
N THR A 255 8.76 4.86 5.43
CA THR A 255 8.62 5.51 4.13
C THR A 255 8.54 7.03 4.27
N LEU A 256 7.83 7.53 5.29
CA LEU A 256 7.77 8.97 5.56
C LEU A 256 9.14 9.53 6.01
N LYS A 257 9.89 8.79 6.84
CA LYS A 257 11.27 9.16 7.21
C LYS A 257 12.22 9.16 6.01
N TYR A 258 12.10 8.18 5.12
CA TYR A 258 12.82 8.13 3.85
C TYR A 258 12.55 9.40 3.02
N LEU A 259 11.27 9.77 2.86
CA LEU A 259 10.89 10.97 2.11
C LEU A 259 11.37 12.28 2.74
N ILE A 260 11.48 12.37 4.07
CA ILE A 260 12.09 13.54 4.72
C ILE A 260 13.59 13.59 4.45
N LYS A 261 14.29 12.47 4.65
CA LYS A 261 15.75 12.37 4.51
C LYS A 261 16.18 12.82 3.11
N ASP A 262 15.42 12.40 2.10
CA ASP A 262 15.71 12.71 0.70
C ASP A 262 14.97 13.97 0.20
N ARG A 263 14.40 14.76 1.13
CA ARG A 263 13.72 16.05 0.89
C ARG A 263 12.55 15.98 -0.10
N GLY A 264 11.92 14.83 -0.22
CA GLY A 264 10.81 14.57 -1.13
C GLY A 264 9.42 14.88 -0.55
N LEU A 265 9.26 14.94 0.78
CA LEU A 265 7.92 15.03 1.37
C LEU A 265 7.25 16.41 1.14
N ASN A 266 6.21 16.41 0.31
CA ASN A 266 5.29 17.52 0.09
C ASN A 266 3.89 16.96 -0.25
N PHE A 267 2.87 17.81 -0.40
CA PHE A 267 1.50 17.35 -0.65
C PHE A 267 1.33 16.53 -1.95
N ASN A 268 2.12 16.81 -3.00
CA ASN A 268 2.04 16.06 -4.25
C ASN A 268 2.61 14.66 -4.08
N VAL A 269 3.74 14.54 -3.39
CA VAL A 269 4.38 13.24 -3.09
C VAL A 269 3.60 12.47 -2.05
N TRP A 270 3.01 13.13 -1.04
CA TRP A 270 2.10 12.51 -0.08
C TRP A 270 0.89 11.89 -0.79
N TYR A 271 0.25 12.63 -1.69
CA TYR A 271 -0.85 12.09 -2.49
C TYR A 271 -0.42 10.85 -3.28
N LEU A 272 0.73 10.90 -3.94
CA LEU A 272 1.26 9.75 -4.68
C LEU A 272 1.62 8.57 -3.77
N LEU A 273 2.09 8.82 -2.54
CA LEU A 273 2.35 7.77 -1.56
C LEU A 273 1.06 7.04 -1.18
N VAL A 274 0.00 7.78 -0.86
CA VAL A 274 -1.31 7.18 -0.56
C VAL A 274 -1.84 6.41 -1.77
N CYS A 275 -1.69 6.94 -2.99
CA CYS A 275 -2.07 6.21 -4.20
C CYS A 275 -1.24 4.92 -4.38
N SER A 276 0.08 4.98 -4.21
CA SER A 276 0.99 3.84 -4.31
C SER A 276 0.62 2.73 -3.33
N ILE A 277 0.40 3.08 -2.06
CA ILE A 277 0.03 2.13 -1.01
C ILE A 277 -1.37 1.54 -1.29
N GLY A 278 -2.35 2.36 -1.66
CA GLY A 278 -3.68 1.89 -2.00
C GLY A 278 -3.69 0.94 -3.21
N CYS A 279 -2.81 1.16 -4.20
CA CYS A 279 -2.58 0.22 -5.30
C CYS A 279 -1.94 -1.09 -4.81
N MET A 280 -0.95 -1.03 -3.91
CA MET A 280 -0.31 -2.21 -3.33
C MET A 280 -1.28 -3.09 -2.55
N PHE A 281 -2.08 -2.51 -1.64
CA PHE A 281 -3.08 -3.27 -0.89
C PHE A 281 -4.09 -3.96 -1.78
N GLN A 282 -4.51 -3.30 -2.86
CA GLN A 282 -5.44 -3.87 -3.82
C GLN A 282 -4.79 -4.96 -4.69
N ARG A 283 -3.50 -4.82 -5.05
CA ARG A 283 -2.79 -5.73 -5.97
C ARG A 283 -2.80 -7.19 -5.51
N PHE A 284 -2.62 -7.44 -4.21
CA PHE A 284 -2.59 -8.80 -3.68
C PHE A 284 -3.96 -9.49 -3.62
N TYR A 285 -5.03 -8.81 -4.05
CA TYR A 285 -6.37 -9.37 -4.14
C TYR A 285 -6.75 -9.65 -5.59
N SER A 286 -6.92 -10.93 -5.95
CA SER A 286 -7.41 -11.34 -7.28
C SER A 286 -8.93 -11.22 -7.43
N SER A 287 -9.68 -11.27 -6.32
CA SER A 287 -11.12 -11.02 -6.26
C SER A 287 -11.39 -10.12 -5.06
N TYR A 288 -12.31 -9.17 -5.22
CA TYR A 288 -12.72 -8.30 -4.11
C TYR A 288 -13.92 -8.94 -3.39
N PRO A 289 -13.86 -9.17 -2.07
CA PRO A 289 -15.02 -9.63 -1.30
C PRO A 289 -16.17 -8.62 -1.37
N ASP A 290 -17.41 -9.09 -1.26
CA ASP A 290 -18.61 -8.23 -1.31
C ASP A 290 -18.88 -7.54 0.05
N ASN A 291 -18.12 -7.89 1.09
CA ASN A 291 -18.25 -7.39 2.45
C ASN A 291 -16.88 -7.32 3.14
N LEU A 292 -16.85 -6.78 4.36
CA LEU A 292 -15.66 -6.72 5.19
C LEU A 292 -15.66 -7.80 6.28
N ASP A 293 -16.19 -8.99 5.96
CA ASP A 293 -16.06 -10.12 6.87
C ASP A 293 -14.56 -10.45 7.04
N ILE A 294 -14.19 -10.85 8.25
CA ILE A 294 -12.80 -11.14 8.57
C ILE A 294 -12.35 -12.34 7.75
N SER A 295 -11.35 -12.10 6.90
CA SER A 295 -10.79 -13.12 6.01
C SER A 295 -10.22 -14.29 6.81
N PRO A 296 -10.38 -15.55 6.34
CA PRO A 296 -9.64 -16.69 6.89
C PRO A 296 -8.13 -16.60 6.64
N GLY A 297 -7.69 -15.71 5.75
CA GLY A 297 -6.27 -15.48 5.44
C GLY A 297 -5.54 -14.62 6.48
N ARG A 298 -4.21 -14.59 6.37
CA ARG A 298 -3.31 -13.80 7.22
C ARG A 298 -3.36 -12.30 6.97
N HIS A 299 -3.76 -11.90 5.77
CA HIS A 299 -3.81 -10.50 5.34
C HIS A 299 -5.15 -9.84 5.65
N PRO A 300 -5.16 -8.65 6.30
CA PRO A 300 -6.36 -7.85 6.46
C PRO A 300 -6.88 -7.35 5.12
N HIS A 301 -8.18 -7.08 5.06
CA HIS A 301 -8.81 -6.55 3.85
C HIS A 301 -8.17 -5.23 3.39
N PRO A 302 -8.05 -4.94 2.07
CA PRO A 302 -7.32 -3.76 1.57
C PRO A 302 -7.83 -2.43 2.14
N LEU A 303 -9.15 -2.31 2.28
CA LEU A 303 -9.78 -1.13 2.88
C LEU A 303 -9.41 -0.93 4.36
N ILE A 304 -9.22 -2.01 5.11
CA ILE A 304 -8.81 -1.99 6.52
C ILE A 304 -7.33 -1.59 6.62
N ARG A 305 -6.48 -2.11 5.73
CA ARG A 305 -5.06 -1.71 5.61
C ARG A 305 -4.92 -0.24 5.21
N ASP A 306 -5.72 0.25 4.25
CA ASP A 306 -5.75 1.64 3.80
C ASP A 306 -6.15 2.58 4.94
N GLU A 307 -7.28 2.31 5.61
CA GLU A 307 -7.74 3.13 6.75
C GLU A 307 -6.73 3.13 7.90
N SER A 308 -6.16 1.96 8.27
CA SER A 308 -5.13 1.86 9.30
C SER A 308 -3.87 2.68 8.96
N SER A 309 -3.41 2.60 7.71
CA SER A 309 -2.22 3.31 7.23
C SER A 309 -2.44 4.82 7.19
N LEU A 310 -3.64 5.25 6.75
CA LEU A 310 -4.03 6.67 6.73
C LEU A 310 -4.15 7.27 8.14
N LEU A 311 -4.55 6.49 9.15
CA LEU A 311 -4.56 6.94 10.54
C LEU A 311 -3.16 7.34 11.00
N LEU A 312 -2.13 6.52 10.75
CA LEU A 312 -0.75 6.93 11.07
C LEU A 312 -0.30 8.07 10.17
N GLY A 313 -0.42 7.91 8.85
CA GLY A 313 0.16 8.83 7.88
C GLY A 313 -0.36 10.26 8.02
N ASN A 314 -1.68 10.46 8.15
CA ASN A 314 -2.25 11.80 8.31
C ASN A 314 -1.78 12.46 9.61
N ASN A 315 -1.78 11.72 10.71
CA ASN A 315 -1.39 12.25 12.01
C ASN A 315 0.11 12.58 12.06
N TRP A 316 0.94 11.71 11.48
CA TRP A 316 2.38 11.92 11.36
C TRP A 316 2.72 13.11 10.47
N VAL A 317 2.09 13.22 9.29
CA VAL A 317 2.34 14.34 8.36
C VAL A 317 1.89 15.66 8.98
N ALA A 318 0.76 15.69 9.68
CA ALA A 318 0.31 16.88 10.40
C ALA A 318 1.35 17.34 11.45
N ASP A 319 1.90 16.40 12.23
CA ASP A 319 2.95 16.71 13.22
C ASP A 319 4.25 17.17 12.57
N PHE A 320 4.66 16.55 11.46
CA PHE A 320 5.82 16.99 10.70
C PHE A 320 5.65 18.41 10.16
N LEU A 321 4.49 18.73 9.57
CA LEU A 321 4.20 20.06 9.04
C LEU A 321 4.22 21.12 10.15
N LEU A 322 3.69 20.79 11.33
CA LEU A 322 3.72 21.66 12.50
C LEU A 322 5.15 21.88 13.01
N ALA A 323 5.91 20.79 13.19
CA ALA A 323 7.30 20.83 13.64
C ALA A 323 8.21 21.62 12.67
N SER A 324 7.95 21.48 11.36
CA SER A 324 8.66 22.20 10.29
C SER A 324 8.20 23.65 10.11
N LYS A 325 7.17 24.09 10.86
CA LYS A 325 6.57 25.44 10.79
C LYS A 325 5.92 25.75 9.43
N ASN A 326 5.49 24.73 8.71
CA ASN A 326 4.72 24.88 7.46
C ASN A 326 3.26 25.24 7.75
N ILE A 327 2.77 24.88 8.95
CA ILE A 327 1.45 25.23 9.48
C ILE A 327 1.60 25.80 10.90
N LYS A 328 0.61 26.55 11.38
CA LYS A 328 0.65 27.16 12.73
C LYS A 328 0.07 26.29 13.83
N ASN A 329 -0.89 25.44 13.46
CA ASN A 329 -1.59 24.52 14.35
C ASN A 329 -2.00 23.29 13.55
N ARG A 330 -2.35 22.20 14.25
CA ARG A 330 -2.69 20.92 13.63
C ARG A 330 -3.97 21.00 12.78
N ASP A 331 -4.92 21.85 13.14
CA ASP A 331 -6.21 21.97 12.43
C ASP A 331 -6.05 22.47 10.99
N GLU A 332 -5.01 23.26 10.71
CA GLU A 332 -4.66 23.69 9.35
C GLU A 332 -4.33 22.51 8.40
N ALA A 333 -3.95 21.35 8.94
CA ALA A 333 -3.65 20.16 8.15
C ALA A 333 -4.87 19.27 7.87
N ASN A 334 -5.95 19.39 8.65
CA ASN A 334 -7.09 18.47 8.59
C ASN A 334 -7.74 18.45 7.20
N ILE A 335 -8.19 19.60 6.69
CA ILE A 335 -8.87 19.67 5.39
C ILE A 335 -7.94 19.23 4.23
N PRO A 336 -6.69 19.73 4.11
CA PRO A 336 -5.78 19.25 3.07
C PRO A 336 -5.52 17.75 3.10
N LEU A 337 -5.24 17.17 4.27
CA LEU A 337 -4.92 15.75 4.38
C LEU A 337 -6.16 14.88 4.11
N THR A 338 -7.33 15.28 4.61
CA THR A 338 -8.61 14.61 4.28
C THR A 338 -8.88 14.67 2.78
N TYR A 339 -8.77 15.84 2.15
CA TYR A 339 -8.96 16.00 0.71
C TYR A 339 -8.05 15.06 -0.08
N LEU A 340 -6.75 15.03 0.23
CA LEU A 340 -5.78 14.18 -0.47
C LEU A 340 -6.04 12.69 -0.23
N SER A 341 -6.42 12.30 0.99
CA SER A 341 -6.75 10.92 1.34
C SER A 341 -7.98 10.43 0.56
N VAL A 342 -9.07 11.19 0.60
CA VAL A 342 -10.33 10.83 -0.10
C VAL A 342 -10.10 10.79 -1.61
N ARG A 343 -9.37 11.77 -2.15
CA ARG A 343 -9.01 11.78 -3.57
C ARG A 343 -8.18 10.55 -3.95
N ALA A 344 -7.20 10.17 -3.13
CA ALA A 344 -6.36 9.03 -3.39
C ALA A 344 -7.18 7.73 -3.36
N SER A 345 -8.03 7.51 -2.35
CA SER A 345 -8.91 6.34 -2.28
C SER A 345 -9.88 6.26 -3.47
N LEU A 346 -10.41 7.40 -3.94
CA LEU A 346 -11.22 7.49 -5.16
C LEU A 346 -10.42 7.04 -6.39
N MET A 347 -9.21 7.58 -6.57
CA MET A 347 -8.39 7.30 -7.76
C MET A 347 -7.83 5.89 -7.78
N THR A 348 -7.41 5.33 -6.63
CA THR A 348 -6.94 3.95 -6.56
C THR A 348 -8.08 2.95 -6.79
N GLY A 349 -9.26 3.22 -6.23
CA GLY A 349 -10.46 2.41 -6.47
C GLY A 349 -10.87 2.40 -7.94
N LEU A 350 -10.93 3.56 -8.58
CA LEU A 350 -11.24 3.66 -10.02
C LEU A 350 -10.13 3.04 -10.90
N PHE A 351 -8.87 3.20 -10.51
CA PHE A 351 -7.75 2.57 -11.19
C PHE A 351 -7.87 1.05 -11.17
N ARG A 352 -8.13 0.44 -9.99
CA ARG A 352 -8.38 -1.00 -9.89
C ARG A 352 -9.59 -1.41 -10.72
N ALA A 353 -10.68 -0.65 -10.65
CA ALA A 353 -11.90 -0.94 -11.39
C ALA A 353 -11.62 -0.99 -12.89
N HIS A 354 -10.86 -0.02 -13.41
CA HIS A 354 -10.47 0.04 -14.81
C HIS A 354 -9.56 -1.12 -15.21
N ARG A 355 -8.62 -1.49 -14.33
CA ARG A 355 -7.53 -2.42 -14.62
C ARG A 355 -7.90 -3.89 -14.44
N ILE A 356 -8.75 -4.24 -13.47
CA ILE A 356 -8.95 -5.64 -13.02
C ILE A 356 -10.43 -6.01 -12.89
N GLU A 357 -11.24 -5.15 -12.26
CA GLU A 357 -12.61 -5.52 -11.89
C GLU A 357 -13.56 -5.62 -13.10
N ARG A 358 -14.33 -6.69 -13.22
CA ARG A 358 -15.42 -6.74 -14.20
C ARG A 358 -16.53 -5.76 -13.79
N HIS A 359 -16.73 -4.72 -14.59
CA HIS A 359 -17.68 -3.65 -14.30
C HIS A 359 -18.68 -3.53 -15.46
N GLU A 360 -19.77 -4.31 -15.38
CA GLU A 360 -20.75 -4.42 -16.46
C GLU A 360 -21.89 -3.40 -16.35
N ASN A 361 -22.16 -2.92 -15.14
CA ASN A 361 -23.21 -1.93 -14.89
C ASN A 361 -22.58 -0.59 -14.44
N PRO A 362 -22.66 0.48 -15.26
CA PRO A 362 -22.17 1.81 -14.92
C PRO A 362 -22.78 2.42 -13.66
N GLU A 363 -23.96 1.95 -13.24
CA GLU A 363 -24.70 2.46 -12.07
C GLU A 363 -24.20 1.89 -10.74
N VAL A 364 -23.44 0.79 -10.77
CA VAL A 364 -22.90 0.15 -9.57
C VAL A 364 -21.53 0.74 -9.25
N LEU A 365 -21.25 1.08 -8.00
CA LEU A 365 -19.90 1.52 -7.62
C LEU A 365 -18.90 0.35 -7.71
N PRO A 366 -17.64 0.60 -8.11
CA PRO A 366 -16.58 -0.39 -7.96
C PRO A 366 -16.51 -0.95 -6.54
N SER A 367 -16.12 -2.22 -6.38
CA SER A 367 -16.21 -2.93 -5.09
C SER A 367 -15.53 -2.18 -3.94
N TYR A 368 -14.34 -1.64 -4.20
CA TYR A 368 -13.59 -0.82 -3.23
C TYR A 368 -14.42 0.37 -2.74
N MET A 369 -15.02 1.10 -3.69
CA MET A 369 -15.79 2.30 -3.42
C MET A 369 -17.13 1.99 -2.76
N GLY A 370 -17.79 0.90 -3.15
CA GLY A 370 -19.01 0.41 -2.52
C GLY A 370 -18.79 0.11 -1.03
N LEU A 371 -17.74 -0.63 -0.69
CA LEU A 371 -17.38 -0.90 0.71
C LEU A 371 -16.92 0.34 1.47
N LEU A 372 -16.26 1.29 0.81
CA LEU A 372 -15.90 2.56 1.43
C LEU A 372 -17.16 3.36 1.82
N ARG A 373 -18.15 3.45 0.92
CA ARG A 373 -19.41 4.17 1.15
C ARG A 373 -20.31 3.49 2.17
N ASP A 374 -20.57 2.19 2.00
CA ASP A 374 -21.64 1.48 2.71
C ASP A 374 -21.12 0.63 3.88
N GLY A 375 -19.81 0.37 3.96
CA GLY A 375 -19.19 -0.56 4.91
C GLY A 375 -18.82 0.01 6.28
N GLY A 376 -19.30 1.21 6.66
CA GLY A 376 -18.85 1.90 7.89
C GLY A 376 -19.00 1.08 9.17
N GLU A 377 -20.16 0.44 9.37
CA GLU A 377 -20.39 -0.45 10.52
C GLU A 377 -19.48 -1.68 10.50
N GLN A 378 -19.27 -2.28 9.33
CA GLN A 378 -18.42 -3.45 9.17
C GLN A 378 -16.94 -3.12 9.42
N ARG A 379 -16.45 -1.94 9.00
CA ARG A 379 -15.08 -1.46 9.31
C ARG A 379 -14.85 -1.34 10.82
N ARG A 380 -15.79 -0.73 11.54
CA ARG A 380 -15.72 -0.61 13.00
C ARG A 380 -15.77 -1.96 13.70
N ALA A 381 -16.62 -2.87 13.22
CA ALA A 381 -16.67 -4.24 13.73
C ALA A 381 -15.33 -4.96 13.52
N TYR A 382 -14.72 -4.82 12.34
CA TYR A 382 -13.40 -5.35 12.05
C TYR A 382 -12.34 -4.84 13.03
N PHE A 383 -12.25 -3.52 13.20
CA PHE A 383 -11.31 -2.92 14.14
C PHE A 383 -11.57 -3.34 15.58
N SER A 384 -12.82 -3.40 16.01
CA SER A 384 -13.19 -3.87 17.35
C SER A 384 -12.70 -5.30 17.62
N VAL A 385 -12.73 -6.18 16.62
CA VAL A 385 -12.28 -7.58 16.76
C VAL A 385 -10.76 -7.70 16.74
N ILE A 386 -10.04 -6.85 15.99
CA ILE A 386 -8.58 -6.95 15.86
C ILE A 386 -7.82 -6.21 16.98
N VAL A 387 -8.42 -5.17 17.59
CA VAL A 387 -7.81 -4.39 18.68
C VAL A 387 -7.26 -5.28 19.81
N PRO A 388 -8.01 -6.26 20.37
CA PRO A 388 -7.49 -7.12 21.42
C PRO A 388 -6.21 -7.90 21.03
N GLU A 389 -6.10 -8.33 19.78
CA GLU A 389 -4.90 -9.04 19.29
C GLU A 389 -3.70 -8.11 19.12
N ILE A 390 -3.94 -6.85 18.73
CA ILE A 390 -2.88 -5.83 18.70
C ILE A 390 -2.47 -5.49 20.14
N GLU A 391 -3.40 -5.29 21.08
CA GLU A 391 -3.09 -5.02 22.50
C GLU A 391 -2.25 -6.12 23.13
N ARG A 392 -2.49 -7.37 22.76
CA ARG A 392 -1.74 -8.52 23.25
C ARG A 392 -0.31 -8.57 22.69
N GLN A 393 -0.11 -8.20 21.42
CA GLN A 393 1.17 -8.35 20.71
C GLN A 393 2.05 -7.08 20.79
N LEU A 394 1.45 -5.89 20.88
CA LEU A 394 2.14 -4.60 20.88
C LEU A 394 3.24 -4.48 21.97
N PRO A 395 3.04 -4.91 23.23
CA PRO A 395 4.11 -4.84 24.23
C PRO A 395 5.34 -5.68 23.85
N ILE A 396 5.13 -6.82 23.19
CA ILE A 396 6.22 -7.65 22.67
C ILE A 396 6.94 -6.87 21.56
N ALA A 397 6.18 -6.34 20.59
CA ALA A 397 6.70 -5.60 19.44
C ALA A 397 7.58 -4.42 19.88
N VAL A 398 7.08 -3.61 20.82
CA VAL A 398 7.79 -2.45 21.37
C VAL A 398 9.03 -2.87 22.15
N SER A 399 8.93 -3.92 23.01
CA SER A 399 10.05 -4.36 23.83
C SER A 399 11.20 -4.97 23.02
N GLN A 400 10.88 -5.59 21.88
CA GLN A 400 11.84 -6.26 21.00
C GLN A 400 12.21 -5.40 19.79
N HIS A 401 11.70 -4.16 19.71
CA HIS A 401 11.83 -3.35 18.51
C HIS A 401 13.30 -3.04 18.19
N LEU A 402 13.72 -3.35 16.97
CA LEU A 402 15.11 -3.08 16.56
C LEU A 402 15.36 -1.59 16.31
N ILE A 403 14.31 -0.82 15.99
CA ILE A 403 14.39 0.62 15.71
C ILE A 403 13.87 1.41 16.92
N LYS A 404 14.73 2.24 17.53
CA LYS A 404 14.40 2.96 18.77
C LYS A 404 13.32 4.03 18.58
N GLN A 405 13.38 4.78 17.49
CA GLN A 405 12.40 5.80 17.14
C GLN A 405 11.40 5.17 16.17
N ASN A 406 10.34 4.57 16.69
CA ASN A 406 9.24 4.00 15.91
C ASN A 406 7.92 4.68 16.30
N SER A 407 6.90 4.50 15.47
CA SER A 407 5.58 5.13 15.65
C SER A 407 4.48 4.14 16.03
N LEU A 408 4.81 2.94 16.53
CA LEU A 408 3.81 1.89 16.79
C LEU A 408 2.81 2.25 17.89
N GLU A 409 3.30 2.70 19.04
CA GLU A 409 2.39 3.13 20.13
C GLU A 409 1.57 4.35 19.72
N TYR A 410 2.18 5.26 18.96
CA TYR A 410 1.51 6.45 18.41
C TYR A 410 0.40 6.05 17.43
N TRP A 411 0.66 5.16 16.47
CA TRP A 411 -0.34 4.58 15.58
C TRP A 411 -1.46 3.89 16.35
N PHE A 412 -1.11 3.05 17.33
CA PHE A 412 -2.08 2.26 18.06
C PHE A 412 -3.07 3.14 18.85
N GLN A 413 -2.64 4.29 19.36
CA GLN A 413 -3.53 5.26 20.01
C GLN A 413 -4.64 5.74 19.06
N PHE A 414 -4.31 6.09 17.81
CA PHE A 414 -5.30 6.50 16.81
C PHE A 414 -6.15 5.33 16.31
N PHE A 415 -5.53 4.16 16.13
CA PHE A 415 -6.22 2.94 15.74
C PHE A 415 -7.31 2.57 16.75
N LYS A 416 -6.95 2.53 18.04
CA LYS A 416 -7.87 2.25 19.15
C LYS A 416 -8.94 3.33 19.28
N ALA A 417 -8.62 4.60 19.07
CA ALA A 417 -9.61 5.67 19.08
C ALA A 417 -10.64 5.52 17.94
N SER A 418 -10.21 5.12 16.74
CA SER A 418 -11.10 4.88 15.61
C SER A 418 -12.07 3.72 15.87
N ALA A 419 -11.58 2.63 16.47
CA ALA A 419 -12.41 1.47 16.85
C ALA A 419 -13.51 1.81 17.87
N ASN A 420 -13.27 2.79 18.75
CA ASN A 420 -14.18 3.15 19.85
C ASN A 420 -15.08 4.37 19.56
N ARG A 421 -15.09 4.92 18.33
CA ARG A 421 -16.00 6.02 17.98
C ARG A 421 -17.44 5.50 17.95
N GLU A 422 -18.21 5.81 18.99
CA GLU A 422 -19.68 5.77 18.95
C GLU A 422 -20.18 6.91 18.05
N ASP A 423 -21.12 6.61 17.15
CA ASP A 423 -21.74 7.65 16.33
C ASP A 423 -22.50 8.62 17.24
N SER A 424 -21.97 9.83 17.43
CA SER A 424 -22.83 10.97 17.77
C SER A 424 -23.87 11.08 16.66
N PRO A 425 -25.17 11.25 16.97
CA PRO A 425 -26.22 11.37 15.96
C PRO A 425 -26.00 12.49 14.93
N ASP A 426 -25.03 13.38 15.15
CA ASP A 426 -24.57 14.41 14.19
C ASP A 426 -23.62 13.89 13.09
N SER A 427 -23.10 12.65 13.16
CA SER A 427 -22.21 12.08 12.12
C SER A 427 -22.93 11.59 10.86
N LYS A 428 -24.28 11.60 10.85
CA LYS A 428 -25.09 11.15 9.70
C LYS A 428 -25.04 12.07 8.47
N ASN A 429 -24.33 13.20 8.55
CA ASN A 429 -24.22 14.18 7.47
C ASN A 429 -22.82 14.36 6.87
N THR A 430 -21.84 13.50 7.17
CA THR A 430 -20.48 13.60 6.61
C THR A 430 -20.05 12.38 5.79
N GLY A 431 -21.01 11.62 5.24
CA GLY A 431 -20.71 10.66 4.18
C GLY A 431 -20.69 11.37 2.81
N PRO A 432 -19.72 11.10 1.92
CA PRO A 432 -19.73 11.69 0.59
C PRO A 432 -20.90 11.10 -0.22
N ALA A 433 -21.71 11.99 -0.81
CA ALA A 433 -22.69 11.66 -1.84
C ALA A 433 -22.00 11.29 -3.18
#